data_AF-A0A517Q1N9-F1
#
_entry.id   AF-A0A517Q1N9-F1
#
_cell.length_a   1.000
_cell.length_b   1.000
_cell.length_c   1.000
_cell.angle_alpha   90.00
_cell.angle_beta   90.00
_cell.angle_gamma   90.00
#
_symmetry.space_group_name_H-M   'P 1'
#
loop_
_entity.id
_entity.type
_entity.pdbx_description
1 polymer ?
#
loop_
_entity_poly.entity_id
_entity_poly.type
_entity_poly.pdbx_seq_one_letter_code
_entity_poly.pdbx_strand_id
1 'polypeptide(L)'
;MPRQLRKDLGIMTGVFLLLVALISPAIQRSRTAARLSTAKNNLKQIGLALHNYHDTHACFPPGGVIRQDGTAMHGWLSMLQPYLDASPLYSMTRFSEPWDSPQNFPVYEHSIPVFQLPERDMGLTSGGYGVTCLMGNTNVLHRNHSVRLREITKGSSHTWIAGEVAGNFQPWGYPFNWRPLGTKLCDGPDSFGQLIWDGAHLLLADGSIHFYSTETAPEILQALAEAPPIATRAQIAVPARTFTIGDYYWDPIDLQSDPQGENQYIVKVLRSPSGAPLKMSVRSKFIVRPGDRPEYKGKGAVFLFLAHVGPQTDIASTLKATTLADETNPAQFQANVKLLRALQQELPADPEGSEP
;
A
#
# COMPACT_ATOMS: atom_id res chain seq x y z
N MET A 1 -59.55 -9.56 9.37
CA MET A 1 -58.66 -8.99 10.41
C MET A 1 -59.41 -7.87 11.14
N PRO A 2 -59.55 -7.91 12.48
CA PRO A 2 -60.32 -6.93 13.25
C PRO A 2 -59.75 -5.51 13.10
N ARG A 3 -60.61 -4.49 13.03
CA ARG A 3 -60.22 -3.07 12.93
C ARG A 3 -59.26 -2.61 14.04
N GLN A 4 -59.35 -3.22 15.22
CA GLN A 4 -58.48 -2.93 16.36
C GLN A 4 -57.04 -3.38 16.10
N LEU A 5 -56.83 -4.61 15.62
CA LEU A 5 -55.51 -5.15 15.25
C LEU A 5 -54.80 -4.32 14.17
N ARG A 6 -55.53 -3.67 13.25
CA ARG A 6 -54.95 -2.77 12.25
C ARG A 6 -54.44 -1.45 12.85
N LYS A 7 -55.14 -0.92 13.86
CA LYS A 7 -54.72 0.31 14.56
C LYS A 7 -53.49 0.05 15.43
N ASP A 8 -53.51 -1.04 16.19
CA ASP A 8 -52.41 -1.40 17.09
C ASP A 8 -51.12 -1.69 16.30
N LEU A 9 -51.22 -2.36 15.16
CA LEU A 9 -50.10 -2.59 14.25
C LEU A 9 -49.53 -1.27 13.69
N GLY A 10 -50.40 -0.32 13.32
CA GLY A 10 -49.97 1.00 12.82
C GLY A 10 -49.23 1.82 13.87
N ILE A 11 -49.73 1.84 15.12
CA ILE A 11 -49.08 2.53 16.24
C ILE A 11 -47.72 1.91 16.52
N MET A 12 -47.65 0.59 16.64
CA MET A 12 -46.40 -0.14 16.88
C MET A 12 -45.36 0.13 15.80
N THR A 13 -45.77 0.09 14.53
CA THR A 13 -44.88 0.38 13.40
C THR A 13 -44.39 1.84 13.43
N GLY A 14 -45.28 2.80 13.77
CA GLY A 14 -44.92 4.21 13.89
C GLY A 14 -43.89 4.47 15.00
N VAL A 15 -44.07 3.86 16.18
CA VAL A 15 -43.10 3.94 17.28
C VAL A 15 -41.76 3.32 16.87
N PHE A 16 -41.77 2.16 16.23
CA PHE A 16 -40.55 1.50 15.75
C PHE A 16 -39.77 2.38 14.74
N LEU A 17 -40.45 2.96 13.76
CA LEU A 17 -39.80 3.83 12.77
C LEU A 17 -39.22 5.10 13.41
N LEU A 18 -39.90 5.70 14.40
CA LEU A 18 -39.39 6.84 15.14
C LEU A 18 -38.12 6.48 15.93
N LEU A 19 -38.12 5.33 16.61
CA LEU A 19 -36.95 4.85 17.35
C LEU A 19 -35.75 4.63 16.40
N VAL A 20 -35.96 3.97 15.25
CA VAL A 20 -34.90 3.78 14.24
C VAL A 20 -34.37 5.12 13.72
N ALA A 21 -35.25 6.09 13.47
CA ALA A 21 -34.86 7.42 13.00
C ALA A 21 -33.98 8.18 14.02
N LEU A 22 -34.25 8.04 15.32
CA LEU A 22 -33.45 8.66 16.37
C LEU A 22 -32.11 7.94 16.60
N ILE A 23 -32.06 6.62 16.38
CA ILE A 23 -30.85 5.82 16.59
C ILE A 23 -29.88 5.92 15.41
N SER A 24 -30.36 6.08 14.18
CA SER A 24 -29.53 6.09 12.97
C SER A 24 -28.40 7.15 12.99
N PRO A 25 -28.64 8.43 13.34
CA PRO A 25 -27.56 9.43 13.46
C PRO A 25 -26.52 9.08 14.52
N ALA A 26 -26.95 8.47 15.64
CA ALA A 26 -26.04 8.06 16.71
C ALA A 26 -25.13 6.90 16.27
N ILE A 27 -25.67 5.94 15.52
CA ILE A 27 -24.88 4.84 14.93
C ILE A 27 -23.81 5.41 13.98
N GLN A 28 -24.16 6.37 13.13
CA GLN A 28 -23.19 6.97 12.19
C GLN A 28 -22.08 7.72 12.92
N ARG A 29 -22.42 8.53 13.95
CA ARG A 29 -21.42 9.21 14.79
C ARG A 29 -20.47 8.23 15.47
N SER A 30 -21.00 7.13 15.99
CA SER A 30 -20.19 6.07 16.61
C SER A 30 -19.23 5.41 15.61
N ARG A 31 -19.69 5.13 14.38
CA ARG A 31 -18.84 4.59 13.31
C ARG A 31 -17.72 5.55 12.92
N THR A 32 -18.03 6.84 12.71
CA THR A 32 -17.00 7.85 12.39
C THR A 32 -15.98 7.97 13.52
N ALA A 33 -16.42 7.97 14.79
CA ALA A 33 -15.51 8.00 15.93
C ALA A 33 -14.62 6.74 16.00
N ALA A 34 -15.15 5.56 15.69
CA ALA A 34 -14.38 4.31 15.63
C ALA A 34 -13.32 4.36 14.51
N ARG A 35 -13.69 4.89 13.33
CA ARG A 35 -12.75 5.09 12.22
C ARG A 35 -11.65 6.07 12.60
N LEU A 36 -11.98 7.24 13.15
CA LEU A 36 -11.01 8.21 13.64
C LEU A 36 -10.04 7.60 14.66
N SER A 37 -10.56 6.79 15.60
CA SER A 37 -9.73 6.09 16.59
C SER A 37 -8.77 5.09 15.93
N THR A 38 -9.24 4.36 14.93
CA THR A 38 -8.44 3.38 14.18
C THR A 38 -7.37 4.07 13.33
N ALA A 39 -7.72 5.15 12.62
CA ALA A 39 -6.81 6.00 11.87
C ALA A 39 -5.68 6.54 12.77
N LYS A 40 -6.05 7.07 13.93
CA LYS A 40 -5.08 7.50 14.96
C LYS A 40 -4.21 6.34 15.41
N ASN A 41 -4.75 5.13 15.61
CA ASN A 41 -3.97 3.96 15.99
C ASN A 41 -2.98 3.52 14.90
N ASN A 42 -3.37 3.59 13.63
CA ASN A 42 -2.47 3.31 12.51
C ASN A 42 -1.27 4.28 12.54
N LEU A 43 -1.52 5.58 12.69
CA LEU A 43 -0.45 6.57 12.84
C LEU A 43 0.40 6.36 14.10
N LYS A 44 -0.15 5.84 15.20
CA LYS A 44 0.65 5.48 16.39
C LYS A 44 1.64 4.37 16.08
N GLN A 45 1.24 3.36 15.31
CA GLN A 45 2.13 2.28 14.88
C GLN A 45 3.24 2.82 13.97
N ILE A 46 2.91 3.73 13.06
CA ILE A 46 3.91 4.43 12.22
C ILE A 46 4.87 5.27 13.07
N GLY A 47 4.36 6.02 14.05
CA GLY A 47 5.19 6.80 14.98
C GLY A 47 6.13 5.93 15.78
N LEU A 48 5.64 4.82 16.34
CA LEU A 48 6.48 3.85 17.04
C LEU A 48 7.56 3.27 16.11
N ALA A 49 7.21 2.90 14.88
CA ALA A 49 8.17 2.40 13.91
C ALA A 49 9.24 3.44 13.55
N LEU A 50 8.87 4.71 13.38
CA LEU A 50 9.79 5.82 13.13
C LEU A 50 10.75 6.05 14.30
N HIS A 51 10.25 5.98 15.54
CA HIS A 51 11.08 6.11 16.73
C HIS A 51 12.03 4.91 16.89
N ASN A 52 11.56 3.67 16.67
CA ASN A 52 12.42 2.49 16.69
C ASN A 52 13.51 2.55 15.60
N TYR A 53 13.16 3.03 14.40
CA TYR A 53 14.14 3.29 13.34
C TYR A 53 15.17 4.33 13.81
N HIS A 54 14.72 5.43 14.39
CA HIS A 54 15.58 6.49 14.91
C HIS A 54 16.50 5.99 16.03
N ASP A 55 16.01 5.17 16.96
CA ASP A 55 16.83 4.61 18.04
C ASP A 55 17.95 3.72 17.51
N THR A 56 17.70 3.04 16.38
CA THR A 56 18.67 2.16 15.72
C THR A 56 19.67 2.93 14.83
N HIS A 57 19.21 3.98 14.12
CA HIS A 57 20.00 4.68 13.09
C HIS A 57 20.41 6.12 13.46
N ALA A 58 19.99 6.60 14.64
CA ALA A 58 20.16 7.97 15.13
C ALA A 58 19.62 9.08 14.18
N CYS A 59 18.68 8.73 13.30
CA CYS A 59 18.04 9.63 12.33
C CYS A 59 16.69 9.06 11.88
N PHE A 60 15.80 9.89 11.34
CA PHE A 60 14.63 9.42 10.60
C PHE A 60 15.05 8.84 9.24
N PRO A 61 14.29 7.88 8.68
CA PRO A 61 14.59 7.33 7.37
C PRO A 61 14.54 8.43 6.31
N PRO A 62 15.37 8.33 5.25
CA PRO A 62 15.16 9.20 4.09
C PRO A 62 13.76 8.95 3.52
N GLY A 63 13.11 10.00 3.04
CA GLY A 63 11.79 9.87 2.40
C GLY A 63 11.81 8.88 1.25
N GLY A 64 12.90 8.92 0.50
CA GLY A 64 13.20 7.98 -0.56
C GLY A 64 14.66 8.01 -0.96
N VAL A 65 15.17 6.85 -1.38
CA VAL A 65 16.50 6.72 -1.96
C VAL A 65 16.35 6.71 -3.48
N ILE A 66 17.05 7.63 -4.14
CA ILE A 66 17.06 7.80 -5.58
C ILE A 66 18.51 7.86 -6.02
N ARG A 67 18.91 6.98 -6.92
CA ARG A 67 20.27 6.94 -7.45
C ARG A 67 20.54 8.18 -8.32
N GLN A 68 21.82 8.49 -8.53
CA GLN A 68 22.24 9.64 -9.35
C GLN A 68 21.70 9.60 -10.79
N ASP A 69 21.47 8.41 -11.35
CA ASP A 69 20.85 8.21 -12.66
C ASP A 69 19.32 8.43 -12.67
N GLY A 70 18.73 8.82 -11.54
CA GLY A 70 17.29 9.02 -11.38
C GLY A 70 16.52 7.76 -11.00
N THR A 71 17.18 6.59 -10.92
CA THR A 71 16.54 5.32 -10.58
C THR A 71 15.93 5.38 -9.18
N ALA A 72 14.61 5.14 -9.12
CA ALA A 72 13.81 5.08 -7.92
C ALA A 72 14.14 3.78 -7.14
N MET A 73 14.84 3.91 -6.01
CA MET A 73 15.14 2.77 -5.13
C MET A 73 13.96 2.58 -4.17
N HIS A 74 14.10 2.85 -2.87
CA HIS A 74 13.08 2.54 -1.86
C HIS A 74 12.63 3.75 -1.05
N GLY A 75 11.36 3.76 -0.65
CA GLY A 75 10.76 4.78 0.21
C GLY A 75 10.85 4.49 1.71
N TRP A 76 10.58 5.51 2.51
CA TRP A 76 10.57 5.42 3.98
C TRP A 76 9.65 4.31 4.52
N LEU A 77 8.48 4.09 3.92
CA LEU A 77 7.56 3.01 4.29
C LEU A 77 8.16 1.61 4.11
N SER A 78 9.07 1.43 3.14
CA SER A 78 9.82 0.17 2.97
C SER A 78 10.83 -0.04 4.10
N MET A 79 11.46 1.05 4.56
CA MET A 79 12.46 1.01 5.63
C MET A 79 11.86 0.81 7.01
N LEU A 80 10.57 1.14 7.19
CA LEU A 80 9.86 0.93 8.44
C LEU A 80 9.38 -0.51 8.63
N GLN A 81 9.34 -1.34 7.59
CA GLN A 81 8.83 -2.72 7.64
C GLN A 81 9.37 -3.58 8.80
N PRO A 82 10.68 -3.55 9.16
CA PRO A 82 11.20 -4.33 10.29
C PRO A 82 10.59 -3.93 11.64
N TYR A 83 10.16 -2.67 11.73
CA TYR A 83 9.62 -2.05 12.93
C TYR A 83 8.08 -2.06 12.96
N LEU A 84 7.46 -2.67 11.95
CA LEU A 84 6.01 -2.86 11.80
C LEU A 84 5.69 -4.36 11.88
N ASP A 85 5.08 -4.81 12.98
CA ASP A 85 4.60 -6.18 13.23
C ASP A 85 5.55 -7.34 12.87
N ALA A 86 6.87 -7.07 12.81
CA ALA A 86 7.90 -8.01 12.34
C ALA A 86 7.58 -8.62 10.96
N SER A 87 7.08 -7.80 10.04
CA SER A 87 6.71 -8.20 8.68
C SER A 87 7.87 -8.93 7.97
N PRO A 88 7.65 -10.13 7.38
CA PRO A 88 8.70 -10.85 6.64
C PRO A 88 9.08 -10.12 5.34
N LEU A 89 8.26 -9.17 4.89
CA LEU A 89 8.41 -8.46 3.62
C LEU A 89 9.79 -7.80 3.50
N TYR A 90 10.31 -7.22 4.58
CA TYR A 90 11.62 -6.55 4.56
C TYR A 90 12.76 -7.50 4.16
N SER A 91 12.77 -8.72 4.69
CA SER A 91 13.82 -9.70 4.40
C SER A 91 13.76 -10.23 2.97
N MET A 92 12.61 -10.06 2.30
CA MET A 92 12.39 -10.46 0.91
C MET A 92 12.68 -9.32 -0.08
N THR A 93 12.66 -8.06 0.38
CA THR A 93 13.02 -6.92 -0.45
C THR A 93 14.51 -6.94 -0.80
N ARG A 94 14.81 -6.93 -2.09
CA ARG A 94 16.15 -6.73 -2.64
C ARG A 94 16.45 -5.24 -2.69
N PHE A 95 17.07 -4.72 -1.63
CA PHE A 95 17.42 -3.29 -1.51
C PHE A 95 18.47 -2.80 -2.52
N SER A 96 19.14 -3.72 -3.22
CA SER A 96 20.08 -3.44 -4.31
C SER A 96 19.39 -3.15 -5.65
N GLU A 97 18.09 -3.45 -5.76
CA GLU A 97 17.29 -3.32 -6.99
C GLU A 97 16.20 -2.24 -6.80
N PRO A 98 15.69 -1.61 -7.88
CA PRO A 98 14.58 -0.66 -7.79
C PRO A 98 13.35 -1.26 -7.08
N TRP A 99 12.52 -0.42 -6.44
CA TRP A 99 11.30 -0.90 -5.77
C TRP A 99 10.35 -1.62 -6.73
N ASP A 100 10.26 -1.18 -7.98
CA ASP A 100 9.40 -1.72 -9.04
C ASP A 100 10.09 -2.80 -9.90
N SER A 101 11.26 -3.28 -9.47
CA SER A 101 11.89 -4.45 -10.11
C SER A 101 10.98 -5.68 -10.02
N PRO A 102 10.99 -6.57 -11.02
CA PRO A 102 10.21 -7.80 -11.00
C PRO A 102 10.44 -8.67 -9.75
N GLN A 103 11.64 -8.62 -9.18
CA GLN A 103 12.06 -9.34 -7.98
C GLN A 103 11.43 -8.76 -6.71
N ASN A 104 11.26 -7.43 -6.64
CA ASN A 104 10.63 -6.74 -5.51
C ASN A 104 9.10 -6.67 -5.65
N PHE A 105 8.56 -6.84 -6.86
CA PHE A 105 7.14 -6.78 -7.12
C PHE A 105 6.27 -7.65 -6.18
N PRO A 106 6.62 -8.93 -5.90
CA PRO A 106 5.84 -9.75 -4.97
C PRO A 106 5.78 -9.21 -3.54
N VAL A 107 6.71 -8.34 -3.14
CA VAL A 107 6.65 -7.66 -1.85
C VAL A 107 5.63 -6.51 -1.94
N TYR A 108 5.77 -5.65 -2.94
CA TYR A 108 5.00 -4.41 -3.05
C TYR A 108 3.56 -4.56 -3.56
N GLU A 109 3.15 -5.76 -3.99
CA GLU A 109 1.74 -6.07 -4.26
C GLU A 109 0.88 -6.28 -3.00
N HIS A 110 1.49 -6.37 -1.81
CA HIS A 110 0.75 -6.62 -0.57
C HIS A 110 0.05 -5.34 -0.09
N SER A 111 -1.25 -5.45 0.22
CA SER A 111 -1.96 -4.43 0.99
C SER A 111 -1.58 -4.54 2.46
N ILE A 112 -1.07 -3.43 3.02
CA ILE A 112 -0.63 -3.37 4.43
C ILE A 112 -1.67 -2.54 5.21
N PRO A 113 -2.44 -3.14 6.13
CA PRO A 113 -3.56 -2.46 6.80
C PRO A 113 -3.18 -1.15 7.50
N VAL A 114 -2.00 -1.07 8.11
CA VAL A 114 -1.52 0.15 8.80
C VAL A 114 -1.24 1.32 7.83
N PHE A 115 -1.05 1.03 6.55
CA PHE A 115 -0.86 2.05 5.50
C PHE A 115 -2.17 2.52 4.86
N GLN A 116 -3.30 1.91 5.22
CA GLN A 116 -4.61 2.13 4.62
C GLN A 116 -5.52 2.91 5.56
N LEU A 117 -6.62 3.42 5.01
CA LEU A 117 -7.70 4.01 5.79
C LEU A 117 -8.54 2.91 6.49
N PRO A 118 -9.09 3.18 7.69
CA PRO A 118 -9.94 2.23 8.40
C PRO A 118 -11.15 1.78 7.56
N GLU A 119 -11.45 0.47 7.61
CA GLU A 119 -12.60 -0.15 6.95
C GLU A 119 -12.63 0.01 5.41
N ARG A 120 -11.51 0.43 4.80
CA ARG A 120 -11.41 0.62 3.36
C ARG A 120 -10.12 0.00 2.85
N ASP A 121 -10.25 -1.14 2.18
CA ASP A 121 -9.20 -1.58 1.27
C ASP A 121 -9.26 -0.69 0.03
N MET A 122 -8.17 0.02 -0.24
CA MET A 122 -8.07 0.85 -1.44
C MET A 122 -7.87 0.01 -2.71
N GLY A 123 -7.71 -1.31 -2.56
CA GLY A 123 -7.42 -2.21 -3.65
C GLY A 123 -5.97 -2.07 -4.10
N LEU A 124 -5.76 -2.32 -5.38
CA LEU A 124 -4.45 -2.26 -6.00
C LEU A 124 -4.42 -1.13 -7.03
N THR A 125 -3.21 -0.78 -7.45
CA THR A 125 -3.07 0.06 -8.63
C THR A 125 -3.30 -0.74 -9.93
N SER A 126 -3.40 -0.07 -11.08
CA SER A 126 -3.38 -0.75 -12.40
C SER A 126 -2.05 -1.47 -12.66
N GLY A 127 -0.99 -1.04 -11.99
CA GLY A 127 0.28 -1.76 -11.84
C GLY A 127 0.24 -2.88 -10.79
N GLY A 128 -0.88 -3.19 -10.15
CA GLY A 128 -1.02 -4.28 -9.19
C GLY A 128 -0.24 -4.11 -7.89
N TYR A 129 0.15 -2.87 -7.56
CA TYR A 129 0.84 -2.55 -6.30
C TYR A 129 -0.15 -2.24 -5.19
N GLY A 130 0.23 -2.58 -3.95
CA GLY A 130 -0.51 -2.18 -2.76
C GLY A 130 -0.37 -0.68 -2.51
N VAL A 131 -1.47 -0.05 -2.09
CA VAL A 131 -1.57 1.41 -1.95
C VAL A 131 -1.19 1.87 -0.53
N THR A 132 -0.83 3.15 -0.36
CA THR A 132 -0.80 3.85 0.93
C THR A 132 -1.67 5.11 0.91
N CYS A 133 -2.32 5.37 2.04
CA CYS A 133 -3.03 6.60 2.34
C CYS A 133 -2.21 7.58 3.21
N LEU A 134 -0.92 7.33 3.37
CA LEU A 134 -0.01 8.13 4.18
C LEU A 134 1.02 8.84 3.30
N MET A 135 1.27 10.11 3.61
CA MET A 135 2.39 10.85 3.01
C MET A 135 3.25 11.48 4.09
N GLY A 136 4.55 11.53 3.82
CA GLY A 136 5.54 12.17 4.66
C GLY A 136 5.62 13.68 4.49
N ASN A 137 6.14 14.35 5.51
CA ASN A 137 6.51 15.75 5.48
C ASN A 137 7.70 15.97 4.53
N THR A 138 7.55 16.85 3.55
CA THR A 138 8.59 17.25 2.60
C THR A 138 9.87 17.76 3.25
N ASN A 139 9.80 18.26 4.48
CA ASN A 139 10.95 18.77 5.21
C ASN A 139 11.69 17.69 6.00
N VAL A 140 11.02 16.60 6.37
CA VAL A 140 11.59 15.54 7.22
C VAL A 140 11.88 14.27 6.41
N LEU A 141 10.96 13.87 5.55
CA LEU A 141 10.96 12.65 4.76
C LEU A 141 11.10 12.98 3.26
N HIS A 142 12.26 13.50 2.87
CA HIS A 142 12.57 13.85 1.46
C HIS A 142 13.69 13.02 0.85
N ARG A 143 13.93 13.23 -0.45
CA ARG A 143 14.91 12.49 -1.25
C ARG A 143 16.32 12.54 -0.63
N ASN A 144 16.91 11.35 -0.49
CA ASN A 144 18.33 11.11 -0.21
C ASN A 144 18.88 11.78 1.06
N HIS A 145 18.04 12.07 2.04
CA HIS A 145 18.47 12.74 3.25
C HIS A 145 17.78 12.20 4.49
N SER A 146 18.57 11.81 5.48
CA SER A 146 18.10 11.32 6.78
C SER A 146 18.18 12.43 7.82
N VAL A 147 17.02 13.02 8.14
CA VAL A 147 16.93 14.11 9.13
C VAL A 147 17.15 13.57 10.54
N ARG A 148 18.02 14.22 11.32
CA ARG A 148 18.23 13.90 12.74
C ARG A 148 17.33 14.77 13.62
N LEU A 149 16.96 14.29 14.81
CA LEU A 149 16.16 15.07 15.77
C LEU A 149 16.76 16.46 16.08
N ARG A 150 18.10 16.57 16.14
CA ARG A 150 18.79 17.86 16.37
C ARG A 150 18.60 18.90 15.27
N GLU A 151 18.18 18.48 14.08
CA GLU A 151 17.91 19.37 12.93
C GLU A 151 16.48 19.91 12.98
N ILE A 152 15.62 19.33 13.83
CA ILE A 152 14.25 19.82 14.11
C ILE A 152 14.33 20.92 15.17
N THR A 153 14.75 22.12 14.75
CA THR A 153 15.03 23.25 15.64
C THR A 153 13.79 23.96 16.18
N LYS A 154 12.61 23.74 15.57
CA LYS A 154 11.32 24.24 16.08
C LYS A 154 10.77 23.42 17.26
N GLY A 155 11.42 22.30 17.57
CA GLY A 155 10.99 21.35 18.58
C GLY A 155 10.12 20.23 18.00
N SER A 156 10.29 19.03 18.53
CA SER A 156 9.64 17.81 18.01
C SER A 156 8.10 17.83 18.10
N SER A 157 7.56 18.50 19.12
CA SER A 157 6.10 18.69 19.31
C SER A 157 5.48 19.77 18.40
N HIS A 158 6.28 20.42 17.55
CA HIS A 158 5.82 21.45 16.61
C HIS A 158 6.20 21.14 15.15
N THR A 159 6.70 19.92 14.91
CA THR A 159 7.11 19.45 13.59
C THR A 159 6.39 18.15 13.30
N TRP A 160 5.55 18.15 12.27
CA TRP A 160 4.87 16.94 11.80
C TRP A 160 5.80 16.08 10.94
N ILE A 161 5.56 14.76 10.88
CA ILE A 161 6.36 13.81 10.09
C ILE A 161 5.51 13.11 9.03
N ALA A 162 4.30 12.67 9.38
CA ALA A 162 3.43 11.96 8.45
C ALA A 162 1.96 12.29 8.71
N GLY A 163 1.12 12.12 7.70
CA GLY A 163 -0.31 12.35 7.80
C GLY A 163 -1.11 11.57 6.77
N GLU A 164 -2.41 11.50 7.00
CA GLU A 164 -3.37 10.87 6.10
C GLU A 164 -3.72 11.81 4.94
N VAL A 165 -3.70 11.32 3.70
CA VAL A 165 -4.02 12.13 2.51
C VAL A 165 -5.44 11.93 2.00
N ALA A 166 -5.97 12.95 1.31
CA ALA A 166 -7.34 12.95 0.78
C ALA A 166 -7.51 12.14 -0.50
N GLY A 167 -6.44 12.01 -1.30
CA GLY A 167 -6.46 11.33 -2.59
C GLY A 167 -5.09 11.29 -3.24
N ASN A 168 -5.08 11.03 -4.55
CA ASN A 168 -3.86 10.77 -5.33
C ASN A 168 -2.94 9.80 -4.58
N PHE A 169 -3.54 8.71 -4.10
CA PHE A 169 -2.81 7.68 -3.36
C PHE A 169 -1.80 7.00 -4.28
N GLN A 170 -0.78 6.41 -3.68
CA GLN A 170 0.38 5.89 -4.40
C GLN A 170 0.74 4.51 -3.83
N PRO A 171 1.50 3.70 -4.57
CA PRO A 171 2.09 2.49 -4.03
C PRO A 171 2.90 2.78 -2.78
N TRP A 172 2.71 1.98 -1.72
CA TRP A 172 3.51 2.18 -0.50
C TRP A 172 5.01 1.94 -0.73
N GLY A 173 5.37 1.19 -1.78
CA GLY A 173 6.75 0.99 -2.21
C GLY A 173 7.37 2.16 -2.97
N TYR A 174 6.56 3.04 -3.54
CA TYR A 174 7.03 4.14 -4.35
C TYR A 174 7.88 5.10 -3.51
N PRO A 175 9.11 5.45 -3.94
CA PRO A 175 10.01 6.19 -3.08
C PRO A 175 9.67 7.67 -2.91
N PHE A 176 8.63 8.20 -3.55
CA PHE A 176 8.24 9.61 -3.46
C PHE A 176 6.97 9.83 -2.63
N ASN A 177 6.79 9.05 -1.57
CA ASN A 177 5.65 9.13 -0.64
C ASN A 177 5.76 10.32 0.34
N TRP A 178 5.89 11.54 -0.19
CA TRP A 178 5.83 12.80 0.54
C TRP A 178 5.03 13.85 -0.22
N ARG A 179 4.45 14.80 0.50
CA ARG A 179 3.67 15.89 -0.09
C ARG A 179 3.68 17.14 0.79
N PRO A 180 3.68 18.36 0.21
CA PRO A 180 3.47 19.57 0.99
C PRO A 180 2.12 19.53 1.72
N LEU A 181 2.07 20.02 2.97
CA LEU A 181 0.84 20.06 3.76
C LEU A 181 -0.22 21.02 3.17
N GLY A 182 0.24 22.12 2.55
CA GLY A 182 -0.63 23.21 2.10
C GLY A 182 -1.16 24.06 3.25
N THR A 183 -2.13 24.92 2.94
CA THR A 183 -2.78 25.83 3.92
C THR A 183 -4.25 25.48 4.17
N LYS A 184 -4.74 24.39 3.60
CA LYS A 184 -6.10 23.87 3.75
C LYS A 184 -6.08 22.34 3.74
N LEU A 185 -6.97 21.75 4.53
CA LEU A 185 -7.20 20.31 4.56
C LEU A 185 -8.44 19.96 3.74
N CYS A 186 -8.47 18.74 3.19
CA CYS A 186 -9.55 18.23 2.36
C CYS A 186 -9.85 19.11 1.11
N ASP A 187 -8.87 19.86 0.63
CA ASP A 187 -8.96 20.81 -0.50
C ASP A 187 -8.58 20.14 -1.85
N GLY A 188 -9.12 18.95 -2.09
CA GLY A 188 -8.85 18.16 -3.30
C GLY A 188 -7.88 16.99 -3.10
N PRO A 189 -7.59 16.23 -4.18
CA PRO A 189 -6.87 14.95 -4.08
C PRO A 189 -5.40 15.12 -3.64
N ASP A 190 -4.80 16.29 -3.88
CA ASP A 190 -3.44 16.61 -3.44
C ASP A 190 -3.37 17.14 -2.00
N SER A 191 -4.48 17.20 -1.26
CA SER A 191 -4.47 17.68 0.13
C SER A 191 -4.29 16.55 1.17
N PHE A 192 -4.05 16.94 2.42
CA PHE A 192 -4.18 16.07 3.58
C PHE A 192 -5.61 16.07 4.13
N GLY A 193 -6.02 14.98 4.75
CA GLY A 193 -7.30 14.83 5.44
C GLY A 193 -8.31 13.95 4.72
N GLN A 194 -9.45 13.69 5.37
CA GLN A 194 -10.55 12.90 4.84
C GLN A 194 -11.87 13.63 5.06
N LEU A 195 -12.69 13.70 4.01
CA LEU A 195 -14.02 14.33 4.05
C LEU A 195 -15.00 13.58 4.97
N ILE A 196 -14.77 12.29 5.24
CA ILE A 196 -15.65 11.49 6.10
C ILE A 196 -15.66 12.00 7.55
N TRP A 197 -14.60 12.70 7.97
CA TRP A 197 -14.47 13.25 9.31
C TRP A 197 -13.94 14.69 9.34
N ASP A 198 -14.02 15.40 8.21
CA ASP A 198 -13.71 16.84 8.08
C ASP A 198 -12.35 17.27 8.66
N GLY A 199 -11.30 16.50 8.40
CA GLY A 199 -9.97 16.84 8.88
C GLY A 199 -8.91 15.77 8.66
N ALA A 200 -7.74 15.98 9.26
CA ALA A 200 -6.58 15.12 9.16
C ALA A 200 -5.96 14.85 10.53
N HIS A 201 -5.49 13.62 10.75
CA HIS A 201 -4.49 13.38 11.78
C HIS A 201 -3.09 13.63 11.21
N LEU A 202 -2.29 14.37 11.96
CA LEU A 202 -0.86 14.51 11.71
C LEU A 202 -0.09 13.91 12.89
N LEU A 203 0.87 13.05 12.55
CA LEU A 203 1.87 12.51 13.46
C LEU A 203 2.99 13.54 13.62
N LEU A 204 3.31 13.90 14.86
CA LEU A 204 4.41 14.80 15.21
C LEU A 204 5.70 14.04 15.48
N ALA A 205 6.83 14.75 15.46
CA ALA A 205 8.16 14.17 15.61
C ALA A 205 8.48 13.68 17.04
N ASP A 206 7.64 14.02 18.01
CA ASP A 206 7.67 13.46 19.37
C ASP A 206 6.78 12.21 19.52
N GLY A 207 6.14 11.76 18.45
CA GLY A 207 5.26 10.59 18.43
C GLY A 207 3.80 10.90 18.81
N SER A 208 3.49 12.14 19.20
CA SER A 208 2.11 12.55 19.45
C SER A 208 1.32 12.71 18.15
N ILE A 209 -0.01 12.56 18.24
CA ILE A 209 -0.90 12.66 17.08
C ILE A 209 -2.00 13.67 17.38
N HIS A 210 -2.06 14.68 16.53
CA HIS A 210 -3.00 15.78 16.63
C HIS A 210 -3.99 15.74 15.48
N PHE A 211 -5.25 16.02 15.79
CA PHE A 211 -6.30 16.16 14.78
C PHE A 211 -6.46 17.64 14.44
N TYR A 212 -6.49 17.94 13.15
CA TYR A 212 -6.72 19.27 12.59
C TYR A 212 -7.97 19.20 11.72
N SER A 213 -8.98 20.03 12.00
CA SER A 213 -10.20 20.09 11.20
C SER A 213 -10.01 20.95 9.95
N THR A 214 -10.95 20.88 9.02
CA THR A 214 -11.06 21.78 7.86
C THR A 214 -11.21 23.25 8.24
N GLU A 215 -11.62 23.54 9.48
CA GLU A 215 -11.74 24.90 10.05
C GLU A 215 -10.43 25.42 10.68
N THR A 216 -9.37 24.61 10.70
CA THR A 216 -8.07 25.03 11.21
C THR A 216 -7.58 26.27 10.47
N ALA A 217 -7.17 27.29 11.24
CA ALA A 217 -6.66 28.54 10.69
C ALA A 217 -5.48 28.29 9.72
N PRO A 218 -5.49 28.88 8.50
CA PRO A 218 -4.44 28.66 7.50
C PRO A 218 -3.03 28.94 8.01
N GLU A 219 -2.87 29.89 8.92
CA GLU A 219 -1.59 30.29 9.52
C GLU A 219 -0.98 29.15 10.36
N ILE A 220 -1.82 28.31 10.99
CA ILE A 220 -1.35 27.14 11.74
C ILE A 220 -0.78 26.09 10.79
N LEU A 221 -1.50 25.80 9.69
CA LEU A 221 -1.05 24.83 8.69
C LEU A 221 0.20 25.31 7.97
N GLN A 222 0.26 26.61 7.64
CA GLN A 222 1.45 27.23 7.08
C GLN A 222 2.65 27.12 8.04
N ALA A 223 2.45 27.42 9.33
CA ALA A 223 3.51 27.29 10.32
C ALA A 223 4.02 25.85 10.47
N LEU A 224 3.16 24.83 10.29
CA LEU A 224 3.54 23.43 10.28
C LEU A 224 4.30 23.05 8.99
N ALA A 225 3.85 23.55 7.84
CA ALA A 225 4.49 23.31 6.54
C ALA A 225 5.90 23.92 6.45
N GLU A 226 6.10 25.07 7.08
CA GLU A 226 7.37 25.82 7.08
C GLU A 226 8.24 25.52 8.32
N ALA A 227 7.92 24.48 9.09
CA ALA A 227 8.72 24.08 10.24
C ALA A 227 10.10 23.53 9.78
N PRO A 228 11.23 24.03 10.33
CA PRO A 228 12.56 23.51 10.02
C PRO A 228 12.77 22.05 10.46
N PRO A 229 13.66 21.30 9.79
CA PRO A 229 14.57 21.75 8.71
C PRO A 229 13.82 22.07 7.40
N ILE A 230 14.37 22.91 6.52
CA ILE A 230 13.74 23.22 5.22
C ILE A 230 14.49 22.48 4.12
N ALA A 231 13.79 21.58 3.43
CA ALA A 231 14.34 20.87 2.30
C ALA A 231 14.44 21.77 1.06
N THR A 232 15.45 21.53 0.23
CA THR A 232 15.60 22.26 -1.04
C THR A 232 14.54 21.83 -2.05
N ARG A 233 14.24 22.69 -3.05
CA ARG A 233 13.31 22.37 -4.14
C ARG A 233 13.67 21.07 -4.88
N ALA A 234 14.96 20.78 -5.04
CA ALA A 234 15.44 19.56 -5.70
C ALA A 234 15.21 18.29 -4.85
N GLN A 235 15.25 18.42 -3.52
CA GLN A 235 15.01 17.31 -2.59
C GLN A 235 13.53 16.95 -2.48
N ILE A 236 12.63 17.92 -2.63
CA ILE A 236 11.18 17.70 -2.52
C ILE A 236 10.51 17.43 -3.88
N ALA A 237 11.26 17.54 -4.98
CA ALA A 237 10.73 17.31 -6.32
C ALA A 237 10.24 15.86 -6.48
N VAL A 238 8.98 15.72 -6.92
CA VAL A 238 8.33 14.44 -7.22
C VAL A 238 8.13 14.34 -8.74
N PRO A 239 8.41 13.18 -9.36
CA PRO A 239 8.09 12.95 -10.78
C PRO A 239 6.59 13.15 -11.04
N ALA A 240 6.26 13.65 -12.23
CA ALA A 240 4.87 13.72 -12.69
C ALA A 240 4.38 12.31 -13.01
N ARG A 241 3.92 11.58 -11.98
CA ARG A 241 3.43 10.21 -12.06
C ARG A 241 2.13 10.10 -11.28
N THR A 242 1.11 9.54 -11.91
CA THR A 242 -0.19 9.26 -11.30
C THR A 242 -0.45 7.76 -11.35
N PHE A 243 -1.13 7.27 -10.31
CA PHE A 243 -1.44 5.87 -10.14
C PHE A 243 -2.95 5.68 -10.25
N THR A 244 -3.38 4.81 -11.16
CA THR A 244 -4.80 4.46 -11.27
C THR A 244 -5.10 3.40 -10.23
N ILE A 245 -6.07 3.65 -9.34
CA ILE A 245 -6.41 2.77 -8.23
C ILE A 245 -7.82 2.24 -8.42
N GLY A 246 -8.04 0.98 -8.05
CA GLY A 246 -9.35 0.38 -8.06
C GLY A 246 -9.33 -1.06 -7.56
N ASP A 247 -10.42 -1.77 -7.81
CA ASP A 247 -10.60 -3.16 -7.43
C ASP A 247 -9.89 -4.12 -8.40
N TYR A 248 -8.64 -3.78 -8.78
CA TYR A 248 -7.77 -4.68 -9.50
C TYR A 248 -7.40 -5.84 -8.60
N TYR A 249 -7.35 -7.04 -9.17
CA TYR A 249 -7.09 -8.25 -8.38
C TYR A 249 -6.17 -9.20 -9.12
N TRP A 250 -5.48 -10.01 -8.34
CA TRP A 250 -4.64 -11.08 -8.85
C TRP A 250 -5.44 -12.38 -8.94
N ASP A 251 -5.46 -12.96 -10.13
CA ASP A 251 -6.02 -14.27 -10.43
C ASP A 251 -4.89 -15.29 -10.53
N PRO A 252 -4.64 -16.10 -9.48
CA PRO A 252 -3.61 -17.14 -9.50
C PRO A 252 -4.14 -18.39 -10.20
N ILE A 253 -3.39 -18.89 -11.17
CA ILE A 253 -3.69 -20.13 -11.88
C ILE A 253 -2.52 -21.09 -11.67
N ASP A 254 -2.82 -22.27 -11.14
CA ASP A 254 -1.81 -23.31 -10.93
C ASP A 254 -1.22 -23.79 -12.27
N LEU A 255 0.10 -23.92 -12.29
CA LEU A 255 0.84 -24.55 -13.37
C LEU A 255 1.11 -26.00 -13.00
N GLN A 256 1.07 -26.88 -14.00
CA GLN A 256 1.40 -28.29 -13.82
C GLN A 256 2.87 -28.41 -13.44
N SER A 257 3.17 -29.22 -12.44
CA SER A 257 4.51 -29.53 -11.95
C SER A 257 4.47 -30.90 -11.27
N ASP A 258 5.64 -31.44 -10.92
CA ASP A 258 5.72 -32.66 -10.11
C ASP A 258 5.05 -32.42 -8.74
N PRO A 259 3.98 -33.17 -8.38
CA PRO A 259 3.36 -33.06 -7.07
C PRO A 259 4.29 -33.42 -5.90
N GLN A 260 5.37 -34.16 -6.17
CA GLN A 260 6.42 -34.49 -5.21
C GLN A 260 7.62 -33.52 -5.27
N GLY A 261 7.54 -32.49 -6.12
CA GLY A 261 8.54 -31.45 -6.26
C GLY A 261 8.73 -30.60 -5.00
N GLU A 262 9.69 -29.70 -5.06
CA GLU A 262 10.00 -28.76 -3.98
C GLU A 262 9.09 -27.54 -4.02
N ASN A 263 8.55 -27.20 -5.20
CA ASN A 263 7.86 -25.95 -5.43
C ASN A 263 6.47 -26.13 -6.04
N GLN A 264 5.53 -25.32 -5.58
CA GLN A 264 4.29 -25.05 -6.29
C GLN A 264 4.54 -23.90 -7.26
N TYR A 265 4.05 -24.03 -8.49
CA TYR A 265 4.19 -23.02 -9.53
C TYR A 265 2.83 -22.46 -9.93
N ILE A 266 2.77 -21.14 -10.07
CA ILE A 266 1.56 -20.44 -10.50
C ILE A 266 1.90 -19.41 -11.56
N VAL A 267 0.92 -19.06 -12.38
CA VAL A 267 0.89 -17.77 -13.06
C VAL A 267 -0.08 -16.86 -12.32
N LYS A 268 0.38 -15.67 -11.94
CA LYS A 268 -0.50 -14.62 -11.42
C LYS A 268 -0.85 -13.68 -12.56
N VAL A 269 -2.13 -13.57 -12.87
CA VAL A 269 -2.67 -12.63 -13.86
C VAL A 269 -3.30 -11.46 -13.12
N LEU A 270 -2.82 -10.24 -13.35
CA LEU A 270 -3.49 -9.04 -12.86
C LEU A 270 -4.69 -8.76 -13.75
N ARG A 271 -5.85 -8.58 -13.15
CA ARG A 271 -7.08 -8.26 -13.87
C ARG A 271 -7.62 -6.91 -13.47
N SER A 272 -8.23 -6.22 -14.42
CA SER A 272 -9.06 -5.03 -14.17
C SER A 272 -10.33 -5.42 -13.40
N PRO A 273 -11.07 -4.43 -12.86
CA PRO A 273 -12.39 -4.68 -12.26
C PRO A 273 -13.39 -5.37 -13.22
N SER A 274 -13.22 -5.21 -14.54
CA SER A 274 -14.03 -5.91 -15.55
C SER A 274 -13.57 -7.34 -15.86
N GLY A 275 -12.47 -7.79 -15.26
CA GLY A 275 -11.88 -9.12 -15.46
C GLY A 275 -10.88 -9.21 -16.62
N ALA A 276 -10.64 -8.12 -17.35
CA ALA A 276 -9.68 -8.10 -18.45
C ALA A 276 -8.24 -8.24 -17.91
N PRO A 277 -7.41 -9.12 -18.49
CA PRO A 277 -6.03 -9.29 -18.03
C PRO A 277 -5.16 -8.11 -18.47
N LEU A 278 -4.31 -7.64 -17.57
CA LEU A 278 -3.45 -6.47 -17.77
C LEU A 278 -1.98 -6.84 -17.86
N LYS A 279 -1.56 -7.78 -17.00
CA LYS A 279 -0.20 -8.33 -16.98
C LYS A 279 -0.19 -9.68 -16.30
N MET A 280 0.86 -10.44 -16.51
CA MET A 280 1.07 -11.68 -15.76
C MET A 280 2.54 -11.95 -15.47
N SER A 281 2.75 -12.75 -14.42
CA SER A 281 4.07 -13.23 -14.01
C SER A 281 3.97 -14.66 -13.55
N VAL A 282 4.95 -15.47 -13.92
CA VAL A 282 5.12 -16.83 -13.44
C VAL A 282 5.95 -16.79 -12.17
N ARG A 283 5.49 -17.53 -11.17
CA ARG A 283 6.06 -17.51 -9.83
C ARG A 283 6.09 -18.91 -9.22
N SER A 284 6.95 -19.08 -8.23
CA SER A 284 7.00 -20.30 -7.42
C SER A 284 6.86 -20.00 -5.93
N LYS A 285 6.51 -21.03 -5.18
CA LYS A 285 6.52 -21.01 -3.73
C LYS A 285 6.92 -22.40 -3.24
N PHE A 286 7.80 -22.45 -2.23
CA PHE A 286 8.18 -23.71 -1.61
C PHE A 286 6.97 -24.42 -0.99
N ILE A 287 6.90 -25.73 -1.23
CA ILE A 287 5.90 -26.59 -0.60
C ILE A 287 6.38 -26.89 0.82
N VAL A 288 5.66 -26.36 1.82
CA VAL A 288 5.95 -26.65 3.23
C VAL A 288 5.26 -27.96 3.62
N ARG A 289 6.04 -28.96 4.01
CA ARG A 289 5.53 -30.29 4.39
C ARG A 289 5.42 -30.41 5.92
N PRO A 290 4.50 -31.26 6.43
CA PRO A 290 4.38 -31.50 7.86
C PRO A 290 5.71 -32.00 8.45
N GLY A 291 6.29 -31.23 9.38
CA GLY A 291 7.57 -31.55 10.03
C GLY A 291 8.74 -30.67 9.59
N ASP A 292 8.61 -29.90 8.51
CA ASP A 292 9.62 -28.91 8.12
C ASP A 292 9.72 -27.84 9.19
N ARG A 293 10.94 -27.55 9.65
CA ARG A 293 11.26 -26.33 10.40
C ARG A 293 11.63 -25.29 9.36
N PRO A 294 10.72 -24.40 8.94
CA PRO A 294 11.10 -23.39 7.97
C PRO A 294 12.23 -22.55 8.59
N GLU A 295 13.41 -22.52 7.96
CA GLU A 295 14.58 -21.76 8.42
C GLU A 295 14.29 -20.25 8.55
N TYR A 296 13.14 -19.80 8.05
CA TYR A 296 12.59 -18.47 8.22
C TYR A 296 11.07 -18.54 8.46
N LYS A 297 10.54 -17.73 9.40
CA LYS A 297 9.09 -17.49 9.61
C LYS A 297 8.33 -16.91 8.39
N GLY A 298 8.93 -16.84 7.19
CA GLY A 298 8.43 -16.10 6.03
C GLY A 298 8.40 -16.81 4.67
N LYS A 299 8.97 -18.00 4.49
CA LYS A 299 8.96 -18.70 3.18
C LYS A 299 7.66 -19.46 2.86
N GLY A 300 6.56 -19.13 3.52
CA GLY A 300 5.27 -19.81 3.37
C GLY A 300 4.12 -18.95 2.83
N ALA A 301 4.33 -17.67 2.53
CA ALA A 301 3.23 -16.77 2.13
C ALA A 301 3.44 -16.03 0.81
N VAL A 302 4.69 -15.80 0.39
CA VAL A 302 4.99 -14.98 -0.80
C VAL A 302 5.52 -15.83 -1.94
N PHE A 303 4.92 -15.65 -3.12
CA PHE A 303 5.35 -16.27 -4.36
C PHE A 303 6.57 -15.54 -4.93
N LEU A 304 7.67 -16.26 -5.12
CA LEU A 304 8.91 -15.77 -5.71
C LEU A 304 8.77 -15.60 -7.22
N PHE A 305 9.23 -14.47 -7.74
CA PHE A 305 9.20 -14.19 -9.18
C PHE A 305 10.15 -15.13 -9.94
N LEU A 306 9.66 -15.73 -11.02
CA LEU A 306 10.46 -16.54 -11.95
C LEU A 306 10.59 -15.87 -13.31
N ALA A 307 9.48 -15.40 -13.87
CA ALA A 307 9.45 -14.82 -15.20
C ALA A 307 8.29 -13.85 -15.40
N HIS A 308 8.54 -12.82 -16.21
CA HIS A 308 7.49 -11.94 -16.72
C HIS A 308 7.03 -12.47 -18.08
N VAL A 309 5.72 -12.46 -18.33
CA VAL A 309 5.15 -12.82 -19.63
C VAL A 309 4.38 -11.61 -20.15
N GLY A 310 5.00 -10.90 -21.08
CA GLY A 310 4.39 -9.81 -21.84
C GLY A 310 3.91 -10.28 -23.21
N PRO A 311 3.28 -9.40 -24.02
CA PRO A 311 2.67 -9.76 -25.31
C PRO A 311 3.65 -10.39 -26.31
N GLN A 312 4.94 -10.03 -26.23
CA GLN A 312 5.99 -10.49 -27.16
C GLN A 312 6.95 -11.53 -26.56
N THR A 313 6.73 -11.96 -25.31
CA THR A 313 7.63 -12.90 -24.64
C THR A 313 7.59 -14.27 -25.32
N ASP A 314 8.76 -14.83 -25.67
CA ASP A 314 8.87 -16.26 -25.99
C ASP A 314 8.73 -17.08 -24.71
N ILE A 315 7.49 -17.50 -24.43
CA ILE A 315 7.14 -18.25 -23.23
C ILE A 315 7.97 -19.53 -23.10
N ALA A 316 8.16 -20.28 -24.19
CA ALA A 316 8.81 -21.58 -24.12
C ALA A 316 10.30 -21.44 -23.78
N SER A 317 10.98 -20.49 -24.41
CA SER A 317 12.38 -20.18 -24.10
C SER A 317 12.53 -19.62 -22.68
N THR A 318 11.63 -18.71 -22.30
CA THR A 318 11.66 -18.07 -20.97
C THR A 318 11.49 -19.10 -19.85
N LEU A 319 10.49 -19.99 -19.95
CA LEU A 319 10.24 -21.00 -18.92
C LEU A 319 11.35 -22.06 -18.83
N LYS A 320 12.03 -22.38 -19.93
CA LYS A 320 13.18 -23.30 -19.93
C LYS A 320 14.34 -22.82 -19.07
N ALA A 321 14.44 -21.51 -18.81
CA ALA A 321 15.47 -20.93 -17.96
C ALA A 321 15.07 -20.87 -16.47
N THR A 322 13.95 -21.49 -16.09
CA THR A 322 13.40 -21.44 -14.72
C THR A 322 13.32 -22.84 -14.11
N THR A 323 13.23 -22.90 -12.77
CA THR A 323 13.09 -24.16 -12.03
C THR A 323 11.82 -24.94 -12.39
N LEU A 324 10.81 -24.28 -12.98
CA LEU A 324 9.61 -24.95 -13.48
C LEU A 324 9.96 -25.99 -14.56
N ALA A 325 10.96 -25.74 -15.40
CA ALA A 325 11.37 -26.69 -16.43
C ALA A 325 12.00 -27.94 -15.83
N ASP A 326 12.69 -27.81 -14.70
CA ASP A 326 13.33 -28.92 -13.99
C ASP A 326 12.31 -29.78 -13.24
N GLU A 327 11.23 -29.15 -12.75
CA GLU A 327 10.15 -29.81 -11.99
C GLU A 327 8.91 -30.15 -12.85
N THR A 328 9.08 -30.27 -14.18
CA THR A 328 8.01 -30.69 -15.09
C THR A 328 8.47 -31.78 -16.05
N ASN A 329 7.58 -32.73 -16.35
CA ASN A 329 7.77 -33.63 -17.48
C ASN A 329 7.40 -32.92 -18.82
N PRO A 330 7.80 -33.46 -19.98
CA PRO A 330 7.55 -32.81 -21.27
C PRO A 330 6.07 -32.51 -21.56
N ALA A 331 5.14 -33.35 -21.12
CA ALA A 331 3.71 -33.13 -21.33
C ALA A 331 3.18 -31.99 -20.44
N GLN A 332 3.57 -31.96 -19.17
CA GLN A 332 3.23 -30.89 -18.23
C GLN A 332 3.78 -29.54 -18.71
N PHE A 333 5.05 -29.51 -19.14
CA PHE A 333 5.67 -28.29 -19.66
C PHE A 333 4.93 -27.74 -20.88
N GLN A 334 4.59 -28.60 -21.84
CA GLN A 334 3.82 -28.18 -23.02
C GLN A 334 2.40 -27.70 -22.66
N ALA A 335 1.75 -28.33 -21.68
CA ALA A 335 0.46 -27.87 -21.18
C ALA A 335 0.55 -26.45 -20.57
N ASN A 336 1.57 -26.18 -19.76
CA ASN A 336 1.83 -24.86 -19.18
C ASN A 336 2.10 -23.81 -20.27
N VAL A 337 2.96 -24.12 -21.25
CA VAL A 337 3.23 -23.22 -22.38
C VAL A 337 1.95 -22.90 -23.15
N LYS A 338 1.09 -23.89 -23.40
CA LYS A 338 -0.20 -23.69 -24.08
C LYS A 338 -1.13 -22.78 -23.29
N LEU A 339 -1.26 -23.00 -21.98
CA LEU A 339 -2.06 -22.17 -21.08
C LEU A 339 -1.58 -20.71 -21.10
N LEU A 340 -0.28 -20.49 -20.92
CA LEU A 340 0.29 -19.14 -20.90
C LEU A 340 0.15 -18.44 -22.25
N ARG A 341 0.26 -19.15 -23.38
CA ARG A 341 0.03 -18.58 -24.71
C ARG A 341 -1.42 -18.12 -24.90
N ALA A 342 -2.39 -18.86 -24.38
CA ALA A 342 -3.79 -18.44 -24.42
C ALA A 342 -4.00 -17.14 -23.62
N LEU A 343 -3.45 -17.08 -22.40
CA LEU A 343 -3.50 -15.86 -21.58
C LEU A 343 -2.75 -14.68 -22.22
N GLN A 344 -1.62 -14.94 -22.90
CA GLN A 344 -0.80 -13.91 -23.56
C GLN A 344 -1.57 -13.22 -24.71
N GLN A 345 -2.47 -13.93 -25.39
CA GLN A 345 -3.28 -13.37 -26.47
C GLN A 345 -4.33 -12.37 -25.96
N GLU A 346 -4.72 -12.46 -24.69
CA GLU A 346 -5.68 -11.55 -24.06
C GLU A 346 -5.00 -10.31 -23.47
N LEU A 347 -3.67 -10.30 -23.35
CA LEU A 347 -2.93 -9.15 -22.82
C LEU A 347 -3.01 -7.95 -23.77
N PRO A 348 -3.03 -6.72 -23.24
CA PRO A 348 -3.01 -5.53 -24.06
C PRO A 348 -1.68 -5.44 -24.85
N ALA A 349 -1.76 -4.97 -26.10
CA ALA A 349 -0.61 -4.89 -27.00
C ALA A 349 0.46 -3.92 -26.51
N ASP A 350 0.03 -2.88 -25.79
CA ASP A 350 0.88 -1.97 -25.04
C ASP A 350 0.55 -2.22 -23.55
N PRO A 351 1.52 -2.61 -22.71
CA PRO A 351 1.24 -2.88 -21.32
C PRO A 351 0.89 -1.56 -20.61
N GLU A 352 -0.39 -1.19 -20.59
CA GLU A 352 -0.96 -0.11 -19.75
C GLU A 352 -0.68 -0.30 -18.23
N GLY A 353 0.03 -1.36 -17.85
CA GLY A 353 0.51 -1.65 -16.50
C GLY A 353 1.92 -1.15 -16.18
N SER A 354 2.66 -0.54 -17.11
CA SER A 354 3.72 0.39 -16.72
C SER A 354 3.07 1.74 -16.46
N GLU A 355 2.61 1.95 -15.23
CA GLU A 355 2.35 3.30 -14.74
C GLU A 355 3.54 4.18 -15.14
N PRO A 356 3.32 5.36 -15.74
CA PRO A 356 4.35 6.14 -16.42
C PRO A 356 5.60 6.40 -15.60
#